data_AF-A0A382DTZ7-F1
#
_entry.id   AF-A0A382DTZ7-F1
#
_cell.length_a   1.000
_cell.length_b   1.000
_cell.length_c   1.000
_cell.angle_alpha   90.00
_cell.angle_beta   90.00
_cell.angle_gamma   90.00
#
_symmetry.space_group_name_H-M   'P 1'
#
loop_
_entity.id
_entity.type
_entity.pdbx_description
1 polymer ?
#
loop_
_entity_poly.entity_id
_entity_poly.type
_entity_poly.pdbx_seq_one_letter_code
_entity_poly.pdbx_strand_id
1 'polypeptide(L)'
;MGRHTYFGQLAAHDVMNGIDHANIDPELTVENWESKAIVRDGNYVWVRKGTYKDEQGKEITGYYVRVYASTPTLHLEKDFPEIETALAYGNALAENEGEYPEEWGSPSFITMYPGLGTGPLTIKIPNKKRE
;
A
#
# COMPACT_ATOMS: atom_id res chain seq x y z
N MET A 1 -17.43 -18.13 -3.70
CA MET A 1 -15.99 -18.22 -4.06
C MET A 1 -15.34 -16.89 -3.70
N GLY A 2 -14.14 -16.89 -3.12
CA GLY A 2 -13.46 -15.64 -2.76
C GLY A 2 -12.88 -14.93 -3.99
N ARG A 3 -12.91 -13.59 -4.02
CA ARG A 3 -12.27 -12.79 -5.07
C ARG A 3 -10.76 -12.78 -4.85
N HIS A 4 -10.01 -13.47 -5.71
CA HIS A 4 -8.55 -13.41 -5.71
C HIS A 4 -8.08 -12.26 -6.62
N THR A 5 -7.32 -11.32 -6.06
CA THR A 5 -6.75 -10.19 -6.79
C THR A 5 -5.24 -10.38 -6.91
N TYR A 6 -4.72 -10.31 -8.13
CA TYR A 6 -3.30 -10.33 -8.42
C TYR A 6 -2.78 -8.90 -8.58
N PHE A 7 -1.77 -8.53 -7.82
CA PHE A 7 -1.24 -7.16 -7.78
C PHE A 7 0.15 -7.00 -8.41
N GLY A 8 0.61 -7.99 -9.19
CA GLY A 8 1.94 -7.94 -9.81
C GLY A 8 3.09 -7.90 -8.79
N GLN A 9 4.22 -7.33 -9.23
CA GLN A 9 5.39 -7.09 -8.40
C GLN A 9 5.16 -5.88 -7.48
N LEU A 10 5.74 -5.91 -6.27
CA LEU A 10 5.67 -4.79 -5.34
C LEU A 10 6.45 -3.58 -5.90
N ALA A 11 5.79 -2.43 -5.97
CA ALA A 11 6.40 -1.16 -6.37
C ALA A 11 7.35 -0.63 -5.28
N ALA A 12 8.30 0.23 -5.65
CA ALA A 12 9.29 0.77 -4.72
C ALA A 12 8.67 1.57 -3.55
N HIS A 13 7.53 2.21 -3.79
CA HIS A 13 6.76 2.95 -2.79
C HIS A 13 5.80 2.07 -1.97
N ASP A 14 5.70 0.76 -2.27
CA ASP A 14 4.86 -0.12 -1.45
C ASP A 14 5.55 -0.33 -0.10
N VAL A 15 4.83 -0.11 1.00
CA VAL A 15 5.37 -0.22 2.36
C VAL A 15 5.99 -1.59 2.65
N MET A 16 5.63 -2.65 1.92
CA MET A 16 6.28 -3.95 2.05
C MET A 16 7.76 -3.93 1.62
N ASN A 17 8.18 -2.95 0.83
CA ASN A 17 9.57 -2.70 0.47
C ASN A 17 10.26 -1.69 1.40
N GLY A 18 9.53 -1.12 2.36
CA GLY A 18 10.00 -0.02 3.21
C GLY A 18 9.40 1.33 2.80
N ILE A 19 9.74 2.37 3.54
CA ILE A 19 9.38 3.76 3.23
C ILE A 19 10.67 4.53 2.94
N ASP A 20 10.69 5.16 1.76
CA ASP A 20 11.76 6.05 1.30
C ASP A 20 11.11 7.35 0.81
N HIS A 21 11.51 8.48 1.37
CA HIS A 21 11.01 9.80 1.03
C HIS A 21 11.35 10.20 -0.40
N ALA A 22 12.36 9.58 -1.04
CA ALA A 22 12.63 9.76 -2.47
C ALA A 22 11.46 9.28 -3.36
N ASN A 23 10.63 8.38 -2.84
CA ASN A 23 9.44 7.86 -3.51
C ASN A 23 8.16 8.64 -3.11
N ILE A 24 8.28 9.75 -2.38
CA ILE A 24 7.15 10.62 -2.04
C ILE A 24 7.16 11.82 -2.97
N ASP A 25 6.03 12.04 -3.64
CA ASP A 25 5.76 13.27 -4.37
C ASP A 25 4.65 14.07 -3.64
N PRO A 26 4.46 15.37 -3.94
CA PRO A 26 3.38 16.15 -3.34
C PRO A 26 1.98 15.71 -3.78
N GLU A 27 1.87 15.13 -4.98
CA GLU A 27 0.59 14.73 -5.58
C GLU A 27 0.75 13.48 -6.45
N LEU A 28 -0.25 12.60 -6.45
CA LEU A 28 -0.33 11.47 -7.38
C LEU A 28 -0.97 11.92 -8.70
N THR A 29 -0.31 11.59 -9.80
CA THR A 29 -0.72 11.86 -11.17
C THR A 29 -0.72 10.55 -11.96
N VAL A 30 -1.33 10.56 -13.15
CA VAL A 30 -1.34 9.41 -14.06
C VAL A 30 0.08 8.99 -14.47
N GLU A 31 1.06 9.90 -14.40
CA GLU A 31 2.44 9.66 -14.80
C GLU A 31 3.32 9.08 -13.67
N ASN A 32 3.02 9.39 -12.40
CA ASN A 32 3.91 9.04 -11.29
C ASN A 32 3.38 7.94 -10.35
N TRP A 33 2.07 7.65 -10.36
CA TRP A 33 1.42 6.78 -9.36
C TRP A 33 1.98 5.36 -9.30
N GLU A 34 2.57 4.84 -10.38
CA GLU A 34 3.19 3.50 -10.39
C GLU A 34 4.49 3.44 -9.58
N SER A 35 5.12 4.59 -9.31
CA SER A 35 6.43 4.69 -8.66
C SER A 35 6.43 5.55 -7.40
N LYS A 36 5.36 6.31 -7.16
CA LYS A 36 5.28 7.31 -6.08
C LYS A 36 4.13 7.07 -5.12
N ALA A 37 4.35 7.51 -3.90
CA ALA A 37 3.34 7.72 -2.88
C ALA A 37 3.19 9.22 -2.58
N ILE A 38 2.19 9.57 -1.79
CA ILE A 38 1.99 10.91 -1.23
C ILE A 38 1.80 10.79 0.28
N VAL A 39 1.87 11.94 0.97
CA VAL A 39 1.44 12.05 2.36
C VAL A 39 0.20 12.94 2.44
N ARG A 40 -0.81 12.52 3.20
CA ARG A 40 -2.05 13.28 3.47
C ARG A 40 -2.43 13.17 4.93
N ASP A 41 -2.40 14.28 5.65
CA ASP A 41 -2.57 14.36 7.11
C ASP A 41 -1.70 13.34 7.89
N GLY A 42 -0.43 13.21 7.47
CA GLY A 42 0.56 12.28 8.01
C GLY A 42 0.37 10.82 7.59
N ASN A 43 -0.64 10.51 6.78
CA ASN A 43 -0.87 9.18 6.26
C ASN A 43 -0.11 8.98 4.96
N TYR A 44 0.64 7.87 4.86
CA TYR A 44 1.33 7.47 3.64
C TYR A 44 0.35 6.78 2.70
N VAL A 45 0.10 7.36 1.52
CA VAL A 45 -0.93 6.93 0.60
C VAL A 45 -0.32 6.57 -0.75
N TRP A 46 -0.72 5.43 -1.29
CA TRP A 46 -0.31 5.00 -2.63
C TRP A 46 -1.40 4.22 -3.34
N VAL A 47 -1.26 4.08 -4.66
CA VAL A 47 -2.23 3.36 -5.49
C VAL A 47 -1.58 2.09 -6.05
N ARG A 48 -2.27 0.97 -5.90
CA ARG A 48 -1.89 -0.29 -6.54
C ARG A 48 -2.83 -0.60 -7.69
N LYS A 49 -2.28 -1.15 -8.76
CA LYS A 49 -3.05 -1.81 -9.81
C LYS A 49 -3.19 -3.28 -9.48
N GLY A 50 -4.40 -3.80 -9.58
CA GLY A 50 -4.69 -5.22 -9.39
C GLY A 50 -5.61 -5.73 -10.49
N THR A 51 -5.47 -7.01 -10.82
CA THR A 51 -6.39 -7.72 -11.71
C THR A 51 -7.09 -8.84 -10.97
N TYR A 52 -8.38 -9.03 -11.23
CA TYR A 52 -9.15 -10.15 -10.70
C TYR A 52 -10.07 -10.70 -11.78
N LYS A 53 -10.51 -11.95 -11.62
CA LYS A 53 -11.49 -12.57 -12.51
C LYS A 53 -12.90 -12.40 -11.94
N ASP A 54 -13.85 -12.02 -12.78
CA ASP A 54 -15.27 -12.04 -12.42
C ASP A 54 -15.82 -13.49 -12.41
N GLU A 55 -17.12 -13.62 -12.13
CA GLU A 55 -17.80 -14.92 -12.10
C GLU A 55 -17.81 -15.64 -13.45
N GLN A 56 -17.61 -14.90 -14.55
CA GLN A 56 -17.55 -15.41 -15.92
C GLN A 56 -16.11 -15.72 -16.36
N GLY A 57 -15.12 -15.49 -15.48
CA GLY A 57 -13.70 -15.70 -15.75
C GLY A 57 -13.04 -14.58 -16.54
N LYS A 58 -13.73 -13.46 -16.79
CA LYS A 58 -13.18 -12.28 -17.47
C LYS A 58 -12.26 -11.53 -16.52
N GLU A 59 -11.10 -11.13 -17.04
CA GLU A 59 -10.15 -10.32 -16.29
C GLU A 59 -10.63 -8.86 -16.20
N ILE A 60 -10.68 -8.35 -14.97
CA ILE A 60 -11.03 -6.97 -14.64
C ILE A 60 -9.83 -6.33 -13.94
N THR A 61 -9.46 -5.14 -14.40
CA THR A 61 -8.46 -4.30 -13.73
C THR A 61 -9.15 -3.39 -12.73
N GLY A 62 -8.57 -3.25 -11.55
CA GLY A 62 -8.94 -2.27 -10.53
C GLY A 62 -7.73 -1.53 -9.98
N TYR A 63 -8.01 -0.40 -9.35
CA TYR A 63 -7.05 0.48 -8.71
C TYR A 63 -7.38 0.59 -7.22
N TYR A 64 -6.38 0.47 -6.37
CA TYR A 64 -6.56 0.22 -4.95
C TYR A 64 -5.76 1.25 -4.18
N VAL A 65 -6.45 2.19 -3.54
CA VAL A 65 -5.83 3.19 -2.69
C VAL A 65 -5.52 2.54 -1.35
N ARG A 66 -4.25 2.51 -1.00
CA ARG A 66 -3.72 1.95 0.24
C ARG A 66 -3.19 3.07 1.12
N VAL A 67 -3.35 2.88 2.42
CA VAL A 67 -3.00 3.89 3.42
C VAL A 67 -2.22 3.22 4.55
N TYR A 68 -1.04 3.73 4.84
CA TYR A 68 -0.24 3.34 5.97
C TYR A 68 -0.12 4.51 6.95
N ALA A 69 -0.47 4.23 8.21
CA ALA A 69 -0.39 5.18 9.30
C ALA A 69 -0.11 4.46 10.61
N SER A 70 0.25 5.22 11.65
CA SER A 70 0.45 4.70 13.00
C SER A 70 -0.86 4.26 13.67
N THR A 71 -2.00 4.73 13.18
CA THR A 71 -3.33 4.38 13.67
C THR A 71 -4.11 3.56 12.63
N PRO A 72 -5.15 2.81 13.01
CA PRO A 72 -5.92 2.00 12.06
C PRO A 72 -6.65 2.86 11.00
N THR A 73 -6.16 2.81 9.76
CA THR A 73 -6.67 3.61 8.62
C THR A 73 -7.42 2.78 7.57
N LEU A 74 -7.85 1.55 7.90
CA LEU A 74 -8.57 0.69 6.93
C LEU A 74 -9.82 1.35 6.30
N HIS A 75 -10.46 2.28 7.00
CA HIS A 75 -11.62 3.00 6.50
C HIS A 75 -11.29 4.03 5.41
N LEU A 76 -10.01 4.41 5.27
CA LEU A 76 -9.48 5.28 4.22
C LEU A 76 -9.01 4.49 2.99
N GLU A 77 -8.85 3.17 3.11
CA GLU A 77 -8.53 2.33 1.97
C GLU A 77 -9.77 2.13 1.10
N LYS A 78 -9.61 2.25 -0.22
CA LYS A 78 -10.73 2.14 -1.15
C LYS A 78 -10.30 1.63 -2.53
N ASP A 79 -11.21 0.87 -3.14
CA ASP A 79 -11.01 0.26 -4.45
C ASP A 79 -11.83 1.03 -5.51
N PHE A 80 -11.27 1.21 -6.70
CA PHE A 80 -11.86 1.93 -7.82
C PHE A 80 -11.66 1.17 -9.14
N PRO A 81 -12.60 1.26 -10.10
CA PRO A 81 -12.41 0.69 -11.43
C PRO A 81 -11.49 1.53 -12.32
N GLU A 82 -11.36 2.82 -12.05
CA GLU A 82 -10.63 3.79 -12.88
C GLU A 82 -9.53 4.49 -12.09
N ILE A 83 -8.38 4.70 -12.75
CA ILE A 83 -7.20 5.29 -12.11
C ILE A 83 -7.46 6.74 -11.70
N GLU A 84 -8.05 7.55 -12.58
CA GLU A 84 -8.30 8.97 -12.30
C GLU A 84 -9.14 9.17 -11.04
N THR A 85 -10.15 8.31 -10.84
CA THR A 85 -10.99 8.35 -9.63
C THR A 85 -10.20 7.95 -8.39
N ALA A 86 -9.31 6.95 -8.49
CA ALA A 86 -8.44 6.55 -7.38
C ALA A 86 -7.44 7.64 -6.99
N LEU A 87 -6.83 8.30 -7.99
CA LEU A 87 -5.89 9.39 -7.78
C LEU A 87 -6.58 10.60 -7.15
N ALA A 88 -7.73 11.00 -7.69
CA ALA A 88 -8.53 12.09 -7.15
C ALA A 88 -8.93 11.82 -5.69
N TYR A 89 -9.35 10.59 -5.37
CA TYR A 89 -9.66 10.22 -3.99
C TYR A 89 -8.42 10.29 -3.09
N GLY A 90 -7.29 9.70 -3.49
CA GLY A 90 -6.06 9.70 -2.70
C GLY A 90 -5.54 11.12 -2.44
N ASN A 91 -5.50 11.97 -3.46
CA ASN A 91 -5.06 13.35 -3.34
C ASN A 91 -5.99 14.18 -2.45
N ALA A 92 -7.29 13.87 -2.41
CA ALA A 92 -8.31 14.58 -1.64
C ALA A 92 -8.52 14.05 -0.21
N LEU A 93 -7.73 13.07 0.25
CA LEU A 93 -7.85 12.55 1.62
C LEU A 93 -7.61 13.63 2.69
N ALA A 94 -6.76 14.61 2.39
CA ALA A 94 -6.53 15.80 3.21
C ALA A 94 -6.03 16.96 2.34
N GLU A 95 -6.19 18.21 2.80
CA GLU A 95 -5.67 19.39 2.09
C GLU A 95 -4.16 19.60 2.32
N ASN A 96 -3.62 19.08 3.43
CA ASN A 96 -2.23 19.20 3.84
C ASN A 96 -1.54 17.83 3.91
N GLU A 97 -0.22 17.84 3.74
CA GLU A 97 0.59 16.62 3.85
C GLU A 97 0.70 16.12 5.29
N GLY A 98 0.93 17.01 6.26
CA GLY A 98 1.16 16.63 7.66
C GLY A 98 2.60 16.15 7.90
N GLU A 99 2.81 15.30 8.91
CA GLU A 99 4.13 14.79 9.26
C GLU A 99 4.50 13.58 8.38
N TYR A 100 5.71 13.57 7.83
CA TYR A 100 6.16 12.46 7.00
C TYR A 100 6.46 11.24 7.88
N PRO A 101 6.06 10.02 7.45
CA PRO A 101 6.37 8.81 8.19
C PRO A 101 7.89 8.59 8.28
N GLU A 102 8.37 7.99 9.36
CA GLU A 102 9.79 7.61 9.49
C GLU A 102 10.21 6.69 8.33
N GLU A 103 11.42 6.89 7.80
CA GLU A 103 11.99 6.01 6.78
C GLU A 103 12.48 4.69 7.36
N TRP A 104 12.21 3.59 6.67
CA TRP A 104 12.70 2.26 7.06
C TRP A 104 12.84 1.37 5.82
N GLY A 105 13.80 0.46 5.84
CA GLY A 105 14.04 -0.49 4.75
C GLY A 105 13.10 -1.70 4.81
N SER A 106 13.13 -2.54 3.78
CA SER A 106 12.23 -3.69 3.65
C SER A 106 12.22 -4.54 4.93
N PRO A 107 11.04 -4.84 5.50
CA PRO A 107 10.93 -5.49 6.79
C PRO A 107 11.31 -6.97 6.66
N SER A 108 11.90 -7.53 7.70
CA SER A 108 12.09 -8.97 7.84
C SER A 108 10.93 -9.59 8.60
N PHE A 109 10.52 -10.79 8.22
CA PHE A 109 9.47 -11.53 8.91
C PHE A 109 10.07 -12.78 9.55
N ILE A 110 9.82 -12.98 10.84
CA ILE A 110 10.17 -14.21 11.55
C ILE A 110 8.88 -14.96 11.83
N THR A 111 8.74 -16.15 11.24
CA THR A 111 7.65 -17.07 11.55
C THR A 111 8.16 -18.18 12.45
N MET A 112 7.51 -18.37 13.60
CA MET A 112 7.78 -19.42 14.57
C MET A 112 6.58 -20.36 14.69
N TYR A 113 6.85 -21.64 14.94
CA TYR A 113 5.83 -22.66 15.19
C TYR A 113 5.94 -23.17 16.63
N PRO A 114 5.31 -22.49 17.60
CA PRO A 114 5.43 -22.86 19.01
C PRO A 114 4.52 -24.06 19.32
N GLY A 115 5.06 -25.28 19.18
CA GLY A 115 4.48 -26.53 19.71
C GLY A 115 3.07 -26.92 19.22
N LEU A 116 2.60 -28.10 19.63
CA LEU A 116 1.27 -28.61 19.25
C LEU A 116 0.16 -27.73 19.85
N GLY A 117 -0.73 -27.21 19.01
CA GLY A 117 -1.96 -26.51 19.42
C GLY A 117 -1.94 -24.98 19.20
N THR A 118 -0.78 -24.40 18.93
CA THR A 118 -0.64 -22.97 18.61
C THR A 118 -0.34 -22.81 17.12
N GLY A 119 -1.11 -21.97 16.43
CA GLY A 119 -0.83 -21.62 15.03
C GLY A 119 0.51 -20.90 14.86
N PRO A 120 0.98 -20.70 13.61
CA PRO A 120 2.20 -19.96 13.35
C PRO A 120 2.11 -18.54 13.92
N LEU A 121 3.14 -18.13 14.66
CA LEU A 121 3.34 -16.74 15.09
C LEU A 121 4.27 -16.05 14.10
N THR A 122 3.83 -14.97 13.47
CA THR A 122 4.66 -14.17 12.56
C THR A 122 4.91 -12.78 13.14
N ILE A 123 6.18 -12.44 13.31
CA ILE A 123 6.64 -11.14 13.82
C ILE A 123 7.25 -10.35 12.67
N LYS A 124 6.80 -9.10 12.46
CA LYS A 124 7.39 -8.13 11.53
C LYS A 124 8.49 -7.35 12.23
N ILE A 125 9.71 -7.38 11.68
CA ILE A 125 10.87 -6.61 12.15
C ILE A 125 11.17 -5.53 11.11
N PRO A 126 10.88 -4.24 11.39
CA PRO A 126 11.29 -3.16 10.49
C PRO A 126 12.82 -3.05 10.48
N ASN A 127 13.42 -2.99 9.31
CA ASN A 127 14.86 -2.80 9.16
C ASN A 127 15.15 -1.30 8.99
N LYS A 128 16.29 -0.82 9.50
CA LYS A 128 16.76 0.52 9.15
C LYS A 128 17.04 0.59 7.65
N LYS A 129 16.81 1.76 7.05
CA LYS A 129 17.25 2.07 5.69
C LYS A 129 18.76 1.82 5.61
N ARG A 130 19.23 1.03 4.64
CA ARG A 130 20.66 0.84 4.39
C ARG A 130 21.14 2.08 3.62
N GLU A 131 22.11 2.79 4.18
CA GLU A 131 22.77 3.96 3.58
C GLU A 131 23.52 3.61 2.29
#